data_AF-A0A7T4UMF4-F1
#
_entry.id   AF-A0A7T4UMF4-F1
#
_cell.length_a   1.000
_cell.length_b   1.000
_cell.length_c   1.000
_cell.angle_alpha   90.00
_cell.angle_beta   90.00
_cell.angle_gamma   90.00
#
_symmetry.space_group_name_H-M   'P 1'
#
loop_
_entity.id
_entity.type
_entity.pdbx_description
1 polymer ?
#
loop_
_entity_poly.entity_id
_entity_poly.type
_entity_poly.pdbx_seq_one_letter_code
_entity_poly.pdbx_strand_id
1 'polypeptide(L)'
;MKTQELLAVTTILSGLMSGFFFAYTFSVNLGLAKLNNKEYLTTMQSINKEVLNPIFYISFFGTLFSLVISSIIYFDIHSPKFFLIFISCISYIIGVFGITAIRNVPLNNQIELFDISKASEESVQKMRATFEKPWLF
;
A
#
# COMPACT_ATOMS: atom_id res chain seq x y z
N MET A 1 -8.71 -13.03 24.32
CA MET A 1 -8.38 -13.56 22.98
C MET A 1 -7.34 -14.66 23.16
N LYS A 2 -7.62 -15.89 22.75
CA LYS A 2 -6.62 -16.96 22.71
C LYS A 2 -5.56 -16.57 21.68
N THR A 3 -4.28 -16.81 21.94
CA THR A 3 -3.19 -16.35 21.06
C THR A 3 -3.32 -16.85 19.61
N GLN A 4 -4.02 -17.97 19.38
CA GLN A 4 -4.39 -18.48 18.06
C GLN A 4 -5.38 -17.57 17.30
N GLU A 5 -6.33 -16.96 17.98
CA GLU A 5 -7.29 -16.02 17.38
C GLU A 5 -6.56 -14.77 16.84
N LEU A 6 -5.54 -14.29 17.57
CA LEU A 6 -4.69 -13.19 17.13
C LEU A 6 -4.00 -13.53 15.80
N LEU A 7 -3.36 -14.70 15.71
CA LEU A 7 -2.66 -15.10 14.50
C LEU A 7 -3.62 -15.25 13.32
N ALA A 8 -4.83 -15.79 13.55
CA ALA A 8 -5.85 -15.87 12.51
C ALA A 8 -6.22 -14.48 11.97
N VAL A 9 -6.46 -13.51 12.87
CA VAL A 9 -6.72 -12.12 12.49
C VAL A 9 -5.52 -11.50 11.76
N THR A 10 -4.29 -11.69 12.26
CA THR A 10 -3.07 -11.20 11.61
C THR A 10 -2.91 -11.77 10.21
N THR A 11 -3.15 -13.07 10.01
CA THR A 11 -3.08 -13.71 8.70
C THR A 11 -4.14 -13.15 7.75
N ILE A 12 -5.38 -12.96 8.21
CA ILE A 12 -6.46 -12.40 7.39
C ILE A 12 -6.10 -10.97 6.95
N LEU A 13 -5.70 -10.11 7.88
CA LEU A 13 -5.34 -8.72 7.56
C LEU A 13 -4.13 -8.65 6.62
N SER A 14 -3.11 -9.48 6.86
CA SER A 14 -1.93 -9.58 5.97
C SER A 14 -2.32 -10.06 4.58
N GLY A 15 -3.24 -11.03 4.49
CA GLY A 15 -3.78 -11.53 3.23
C GLY A 15 -4.57 -10.46 2.46
N LEU A 16 -5.39 -9.66 3.14
CA LEU A 16 -6.11 -8.53 2.54
C LEU A 16 -5.13 -7.50 1.95
N MET A 17 -4.09 -7.13 2.70
CA MET A 17 -3.10 -6.18 2.22
C MET A 17 -2.26 -6.74 1.07
N SER A 18 -1.83 -8.00 1.17
CA SER A 18 -1.13 -8.68 0.08
C SER A 18 -1.98 -8.75 -1.18
N GLY A 19 -3.25 -9.12 -1.06
CA GLY A 19 -4.20 -9.16 -2.17
C GLY A 19 -4.44 -7.77 -2.80
N PHE A 20 -4.56 -6.73 -1.98
CA PHE A 20 -4.66 -5.34 -2.44
C PHE A 20 -3.45 -4.96 -3.30
N PHE A 21 -2.23 -5.16 -2.81
CA PHE A 21 -1.02 -4.82 -3.57
C PHE A 21 -0.87 -5.69 -4.82
N PHE A 22 -1.16 -6.99 -4.71
CA PHE A 22 -1.12 -7.92 -5.84
C PHE A 22 -2.07 -7.49 -6.96
N ALA A 23 -3.32 -7.14 -6.62
CA ALA A 23 -4.30 -6.65 -7.58
C ALA A 23 -3.82 -5.35 -8.26
N TYR A 24 -3.19 -4.45 -7.52
CA TYR A 24 -2.64 -3.22 -8.09
C TYR A 24 -1.50 -3.50 -9.06
N THR A 25 -0.54 -4.35 -8.69
CA THR A 25 0.61 -4.68 -9.54
C THR A 25 0.20 -5.38 -10.83
N PHE A 26 -0.67 -6.39 -10.76
CA PHE A 26 -0.93 -7.28 -11.88
C PHE A 26 -2.23 -6.99 -12.65
N SER A 27 -3.05 -6.04 -12.19
CA SER A 27 -4.30 -5.68 -12.87
C SER A 27 -4.51 -4.17 -12.92
N VAL A 28 -4.62 -3.49 -11.77
CA VAL A 28 -5.08 -2.10 -11.74
C VAL A 28 -4.09 -1.17 -12.45
N ASN A 29 -2.79 -1.22 -12.11
CA ASN A 29 -1.79 -0.34 -12.73
C ASN A 29 -1.62 -0.61 -14.23
N LEU A 30 -1.67 -1.88 -14.64
CA LEU A 30 -1.59 -2.27 -16.06
C LEU A 30 -2.80 -1.78 -16.87
N GLY A 31 -3.99 -1.83 -16.27
CA GLY A 31 -5.22 -1.29 -16.87
C GLY A 31 -5.18 0.24 -16.96
N LEU A 32 -4.82 0.91 -15.86
CA LEU A 32 -4.70 2.37 -15.82
C LEU A 32 -3.69 2.88 -16.84
N ALA A 33 -2.58 2.17 -17.08
CA ALA A 33 -1.57 2.55 -18.06
C ALA A 33 -2.11 2.67 -19.49
N LYS A 34 -3.27 2.08 -19.80
CA LYS A 34 -3.93 2.20 -21.11
C LYS A 34 -4.70 3.50 -21.30
N LEU A 35 -4.99 4.23 -20.22
CA LEU A 35 -5.69 5.51 -20.26
C LEU A 35 -4.81 6.60 -20.90
N ASN A 36 -5.44 7.66 -21.41
CA ASN A 36 -4.68 8.85 -21.81
C ASN A 36 -4.15 9.61 -20.57
N ASN A 37 -3.27 10.61 -20.78
CA ASN A 37 -2.58 11.26 -19.67
C ASN A 37 -3.52 11.97 -18.68
N LYS A 38 -4.57 12.64 -19.17
CA LYS A 38 -5.52 13.36 -18.32
C LYS A 38 -6.41 12.37 -17.55
N GLU A 39 -6.90 11.33 -18.22
CA GLU A 39 -7.72 10.28 -17.61
C GLU A 39 -6.96 9.52 -16.53
N TYR A 40 -5.70 9.14 -16.81
CA TYR A 40 -4.83 8.48 -15.84
C TYR A 40 -4.71 9.31 -14.55
N LEU A 41 -4.32 10.59 -14.69
CA LEU A 41 -4.08 11.44 -13.53
C LEU A 41 -5.38 11.73 -12.75
N THR A 42 -6.48 11.98 -13.45
CA THR A 42 -7.79 12.23 -12.84
C THR A 42 -8.29 11.00 -12.09
N THR A 43 -8.10 9.81 -12.66
CA THR A 43 -8.45 8.53 -12.03
C THR A 43 -7.60 8.29 -10.79
N MET A 44 -6.28 8.53 -10.87
CA MET A 44 -5.38 8.38 -9.72
C MET A 44 -5.67 9.37 -8.59
N GLN A 45 -6.02 10.63 -8.89
CA GLN A 45 -6.49 11.58 -7.87
C GLN A 45 -7.74 11.06 -7.16
N SER A 46 -8.71 10.51 -7.91
CA SER A 46 -9.93 9.96 -7.33
C SER A 46 -9.65 8.72 -6.46
N ILE A 47 -8.83 7.78 -6.95
CA ILE A 47 -8.41 6.60 -6.20
C ILE A 47 -7.67 6.98 -4.91
N ASN A 48 -6.77 7.97 -4.98
CA ASN A 48 -6.00 8.43 -3.81
C ASN A 48 -6.89 9.01 -2.71
N LYS A 49 -8.04 9.59 -3.06
CA LYS A 49 -9.04 10.06 -2.08
C LYS A 49 -9.83 8.90 -1.49
N GLU A 50 -10.35 8.03 -2.34
CA GLU A 50 -11.25 6.95 -1.94
C GLU A 50 -10.54 5.83 -1.16
N VAL A 51 -9.24 5.62 -1.36
CA VAL A 51 -8.46 4.64 -0.60
C VAL A 51 -8.36 5.02 0.89
N LEU A 52 -8.53 6.29 1.25
CA LEU A 52 -8.48 6.79 2.63
C LEU A 52 -9.80 6.56 3.37
N ASN A 53 -10.25 5.31 3.40
CA ASN A 53 -11.49 4.89 4.05
C ASN A 53 -11.22 3.97 5.25
N PRO A 54 -12.20 3.79 6.15
CA PRO A 54 -12.03 3.00 7.36
C PRO A 54 -11.58 1.55 7.12
N ILE A 55 -12.05 0.89 6.05
CA ILE A 55 -11.72 -0.52 5.78
C ILE A 55 -10.25 -0.66 5.38
N PHE A 56 -9.75 0.25 4.54
CA PHE A 56 -8.33 0.30 4.22
C PHE A 56 -7.49 0.58 5.46
N TYR A 57 -7.87 1.57 6.28
CA TYR A 57 -7.12 1.88 7.50
C TYR A 57 -7.08 0.72 8.50
N ILE A 58 -8.21 0.04 8.74
CA ILE A 58 -8.27 -1.15 9.59
C ILE A 58 -7.35 -2.25 9.03
N SER A 59 -7.37 -2.48 7.72
CA SER A 59 -6.52 -3.50 7.09
C SER A 59 -5.04 -3.14 7.19
N PHE A 60 -4.69 -1.91 6.84
CA PHE A 60 -3.31 -1.42 6.77
C PHE A 60 -2.65 -1.29 8.14
N PHE A 61 -3.29 -0.58 9.07
CA PHE A 61 -2.76 -0.39 10.43
C PHE A 61 -3.02 -1.61 11.32
N GLY A 62 -4.13 -2.32 11.12
CA GLY A 62 -4.41 -3.55 11.85
C GLY A 62 -3.38 -4.65 11.52
N THR A 63 -2.96 -4.78 10.27
CA THR A 63 -1.84 -5.68 9.92
C THR A 63 -0.58 -5.30 10.68
N LEU A 64 -0.20 -4.01 10.64
CA LEU A 64 0.99 -3.50 11.35
C LEU A 64 0.95 -3.83 12.84
N PHE A 65 -0.10 -3.40 13.53
CA PHE A 65 -0.20 -3.57 14.98
C PHE A 65 -0.32 -5.04 15.37
N SER A 66 -1.09 -5.83 14.63
CA SER A 66 -1.26 -7.25 14.95
C SER A 66 0.03 -8.06 14.73
N LEU A 67 0.86 -7.72 13.74
CA LEU A 67 2.19 -8.31 13.56
C LEU A 67 3.16 -7.93 14.68
N VAL A 68 3.16 -6.66 15.12
CA VAL A 68 3.99 -6.19 16.24
C VAL A 68 3.58 -6.90 17.53
N ILE A 69 2.28 -6.91 17.84
CA ILE A 69 1.74 -7.57 19.04
C ILE A 69 2.02 -9.08 18.99
N SER A 70 1.83 -9.73 17.83
CA SER A 70 2.13 -11.16 17.66
C SER A 70 3.62 -11.43 17.89
N SER A 71 4.52 -10.58 17.40
CA SER A 71 5.97 -10.74 17.60
C SER A 71 6.36 -10.66 19.08
N ILE A 72 5.72 -9.77 19.83
CA ILE A 72 5.96 -9.61 21.29
C ILE A 72 5.41 -10.81 22.06
N ILE A 73 4.16 -11.22 21.79
CA ILE A 73 3.50 -12.33 22.50
C ILE A 73 4.19 -13.67 22.25
N TYR A 74 4.64 -13.90 21.01
CA TYR A 74 5.32 -15.14 20.62
C TYR A 74 6.85 -15.04 20.71
N PHE A 75 7.37 -14.07 21.47
CA PHE A 75 8.81 -13.93 21.66
C PHE A 75 9.40 -15.17 22.33
N ASP A 76 10.18 -15.92 21.54
CA ASP A 76 10.96 -17.05 22.00
C ASP A 76 12.12 -17.26 21.00
N ILE A 77 13.33 -16.96 21.45
CA ILE A 77 14.54 -17.03 20.61
C ILE A 77 14.89 -18.46 20.15
N HIS A 78 14.30 -19.48 20.78
CA HIS A 78 14.49 -20.87 20.39
C HIS A 78 13.37 -21.40 19.49
N SER A 79 12.33 -20.59 19.23
CA SER A 79 11.18 -20.99 18.44
C SER A 79 11.27 -20.52 16.99
N PRO A 80 11.27 -21.43 15.99
CA PRO A 80 11.16 -21.05 14.58
C PRO A 80 9.92 -20.21 14.28
N LYS A 81 8.83 -20.42 15.03
CA LYS A 81 7.58 -19.66 14.90
C LYS A 81 7.78 -18.18 15.18
N PHE A 82 8.58 -17.84 16.20
CA PHE A 82 8.90 -16.46 16.52
C PHE A 82 9.56 -15.76 15.33
N PHE A 83 10.58 -16.39 14.74
CA PHE A 83 11.30 -15.81 13.60
C PHE A 83 10.41 -15.59 12.37
N LEU A 84 9.48 -16.51 12.07
CA LEU A 84 8.53 -16.33 10.97
C LEU A 84 7.63 -15.10 11.19
N ILE A 85 7.10 -14.93 12.40
CA ILE A 85 6.25 -13.77 12.75
C ILE A 85 7.07 -12.49 12.73
N PHE A 86 8.26 -12.51 13.33
CA PHE A 86 9.15 -11.37 13.43
C PHE A 86 9.63 -10.88 12.05
N ILE A 87 10.08 -11.79 11.18
CA ILE A 87 10.46 -11.45 9.81
C ILE A 87 9.26 -10.86 9.06
N SER A 88 8.07 -11.46 9.18
CA SER A 88 6.85 -10.91 8.57
C SER A 88 6.56 -9.48 9.06
N CYS A 89 6.74 -9.24 10.36
CA CYS A 89 6.58 -7.91 10.96
C CYS A 89 7.58 -6.89 10.38
N ILE A 90 8.86 -7.25 10.32
CA ILE A 90 9.91 -6.37 9.77
C ILE A 90 9.69 -6.11 8.27
N SER A 91 9.34 -7.15 7.49
CA SER A 91 9.00 -7.01 6.08
C SER A 91 7.81 -6.07 5.86
N TYR A 92 6.76 -6.16 6.69
CA TYR A 92 5.62 -5.25 6.59
C TYR A 92 5.98 -3.82 6.99
N ILE A 93 6.72 -3.64 8.09
CA ILE A 93 7.17 -2.31 8.55
C ILE A 93 8.01 -1.62 7.47
N ILE A 94 8.98 -2.32 6.89
CA ILE A 94 9.90 -1.72 5.92
C ILE A 94 9.24 -1.62 4.56
N GLY A 95 8.75 -2.74 4.03
CA GLY A 95 8.30 -2.86 2.65
C GLY A 95 6.92 -2.26 2.38
N VAL A 96 6.01 -2.30 3.35
CA VAL A 96 4.66 -1.75 3.18
C VAL A 96 4.56 -0.38 3.83
N PHE A 97 4.75 -0.31 5.16
CA PHE A 97 4.54 0.93 5.90
C PHE A 97 5.58 2.00 5.54
N GLY A 98 6.86 1.63 5.58
CA GLY A 98 7.98 2.53 5.31
C GLY A 98 7.97 3.08 3.89
N ILE A 99 7.85 2.21 2.88
CA ILE A 99 7.73 2.64 1.49
C ILE A 99 6.50 3.52 1.28
N THR A 100 5.36 3.17 1.89
CA THR A 100 4.15 4.00 1.78
C THR A 100 4.37 5.39 2.34
N ALA A 101 4.92 5.53 3.54
CA ALA A 101 5.15 6.81 4.18
C ALA A 101 6.19 7.68 3.45
N ILE A 102 7.30 7.08 3.00
CA ILE A 102 8.45 7.82 2.46
C ILE A 102 8.32 8.08 0.96
N ARG A 103 7.62 7.22 0.21
CA ARG A 103 7.55 7.29 -1.25
C ARG A 103 6.13 7.51 -1.74
N ASN A 104 5.21 6.62 -1.37
CA ASN A 104 3.87 6.60 -1.98
C ASN A 104 3.04 7.82 -1.54
N VAL A 105 3.01 8.17 -0.26
CA VAL A 105 2.29 9.33 0.25
C VAL A 105 2.82 10.64 -0.36
N PRO A 106 4.14 10.91 -0.41
CA PRO A 106 4.66 12.07 -1.11
C PRO A 106 4.29 12.11 -2.60
N LEU A 107 4.32 10.98 -3.29
CA LEU A 107 3.94 10.89 -4.70
C LEU A 107 2.45 11.17 -4.92
N ASN A 108 1.60 10.65 -4.03
CA ASN A 108 0.15 10.89 -4.03
C ASN A 108 -0.18 12.36 -3.73
N ASN A 109 0.55 13.00 -2.82
CA ASN A 109 0.37 14.43 -2.53
C ASN A 109 0.77 15.32 -3.72
N GLN A 110 1.81 14.94 -4.48
CA GLN A 110 2.22 15.69 -5.68
C GLN A 110 1.12 15.72 -6.74
N ILE A 111 0.51 14.57 -7.04
CA ILE A 111 -0.57 14.50 -8.02
C ILE A 111 -1.86 15.15 -7.48
N GLU A 112 -2.15 15.05 -6.19
CA GLU A 112 -3.34 15.68 -5.58
C GLU A 112 -3.31 17.21 -5.72
N LEU A 113 -2.13 17.82 -5.60
CA LEU A 113 -1.96 19.27 -5.74
C LEU A 113 -1.90 19.75 -7.21
N PHE A 114 -1.89 18.84 -8.17
CA PHE A 114 -1.75 19.17 -9.59
C PHE A 114 -3.10 19.47 -10.25
N ASP A 115 -3.32 20.72 -10.68
CA ASP A 115 -4.54 21.13 -11.38
C ASP A 115 -4.49 20.73 -12.87
N ILE A 116 -5.01 19.54 -13.17
CA ILE A 116 -5.07 18.97 -14.53
C ILE A 116 -5.87 19.86 -15.49
N SER A 117 -6.85 20.62 -14.99
CA SER A 117 -7.74 21.44 -15.84
C SER A 117 -7.05 22.68 -16.41
N LYS A 118 -6.03 23.18 -15.70
CA LYS A 118 -5.26 24.38 -16.08
C LYS A 118 -3.88 24.07 -16.66
N ALA A 119 -3.42 22.83 -16.55
CA ALA A 119 -2.10 22.43 -17.01
C ALA A 119 -2.01 22.30 -18.54
N SER A 120 -0.85 22.65 -19.11
CA SER A 120 -0.53 22.35 -20.51
C SER A 120 -0.41 20.84 -20.73
N GLU A 121 -0.60 20.39 -21.97
CA GLU A 121 -0.47 18.96 -22.31
C GLU A 121 0.90 18.38 -21.96
N GLU A 122 1.97 19.14 -22.21
CA GLU A 122 3.34 18.77 -21.83
C GLU A 122 3.48 18.58 -20.31
N SER A 123 2.89 19.48 -19.51
CA SER A 123 2.93 19.40 -18.05
C SER A 123 2.18 18.17 -17.53
N VAL A 124 1.02 17.87 -18.12
CA VAL A 124 0.23 16.66 -17.81
C VAL A 124 1.02 15.41 -18.14
N GLN A 125 1.67 15.36 -19.32
CA GLN A 125 2.51 14.22 -19.72
C GLN A 125 3.69 14.02 -18.76
N LYS A 126 4.37 15.10 -18.38
CA LYS A 126 5.50 15.05 -17.44
C LYS A 126 5.09 14.59 -16.05
N MET A 127 3.95 15.07 -15.56
CA MET A 127 3.40 14.65 -14.27
C MET A 127 3.08 13.16 -14.29
N ARG A 128 2.40 12.66 -15.33
CA ARG A 128 2.14 11.23 -15.48
C ARG A 128 3.43 10.43 -15.55
N ALA A 129 4.40 10.81 -16.38
CA ALA A 129 5.65 10.04 -16.52
C ALA A 129 6.39 9.91 -15.18
N THR A 130 6.32 10.92 -14.32
CA THR A 130 6.90 10.89 -12.97
C THR A 130 6.11 9.99 -12.03
N PHE A 131 4.78 10.08 -12.06
CA PHE A 131 3.89 9.31 -11.21
C PHE A 131 3.82 7.83 -11.57
N GLU A 132 3.74 7.51 -12.87
CA GLU A 132 3.48 6.16 -13.40
C GLU A 132 4.71 5.25 -13.34
N LYS A 133 5.91 5.82 -13.49
CA LYS A 133 7.18 5.09 -13.61
C LYS A 133 7.39 3.98 -12.56
N PRO A 134 7.09 4.16 -11.25
CA PRO A 134 7.31 3.12 -10.24
C PRO A 134 6.34 1.94 -10.33
N TRP A 135 5.26 2.06 -11.10
CA TRP A 135 4.12 1.12 -11.07
C TRP A 135 4.13 0.12 -12.23
N LEU A 136 5.04 0.28 -13.18
CA LEU A 136 5.22 -0.58 -14.34
C LEU A 136 6.53 -1.33 -14.23
N PHE A 137 6.54 -2.58 -14.70
CA PHE A 137 7.69 -3.48 -14.74
C PHE A 137 7.94 -3.95 -16.18
#